data_AF-A0A8H5AZT0-F1
#
_entry.id   AF-A0A8H5AZT0-F1
#
_cell.length_a   1.000
_cell.length_b   1.000
_cell.length_c   1.000
_cell.angle_alpha   90.00
_cell.angle_beta   90.00
_cell.angle_gamma   90.00
#
_symmetry.space_group_name_H-M   'P 1'
#
loop_
_entity.id
_entity.type
_entity.pdbx_description
1 polymer ?
#
loop_
_entity_poly.entity_id
_entity_poly.type
_entity_poly.pdbx_seq_one_letter_code
_entity_poly.pdbx_strand_id
1 'polypeptide(L)'
;MPTSTAPFEVLFEFTNDTSDLATLQLTRDVGASSSSPSPSSNSSGPSLAGPMIRLFPRDSVSLVLDAGATYHYLVKQNQRKAQIS
;
A
#
# COMPACT_ATOMS: atom_id res chain seq x y z
N MET A 1 8.50 -27.94 21.90
CA MET A 1 9.11 -26.93 21.03
C MET A 1 8.35 -25.63 21.24
N PRO A 2 8.97 -24.54 21.72
CA PRO A 2 8.31 -23.24 21.78
C PRO A 2 8.26 -22.67 20.36
N THR A 3 7.07 -22.52 19.80
CA THR A 3 6.86 -21.88 18.49
C THR A 3 7.05 -20.39 18.68
N SER A 4 8.13 -19.82 18.12
CA SER A 4 8.32 -18.37 18.12
C SER A 4 7.32 -17.75 17.14
N THR A 5 6.27 -17.13 17.64
CA THR A 5 5.31 -16.33 16.85
C THR A 5 5.76 -14.87 16.81
N ALA A 6 6.98 -14.62 16.36
CA ALA A 6 7.37 -13.25 16.04
C ALA A 6 6.51 -12.77 14.86
N PRO A 7 5.87 -11.59 14.96
CA PRO A 7 5.16 -11.02 13.81
C PRO A 7 6.19 -10.82 12.69
N PHE A 8 5.94 -11.44 11.53
CA PHE A 8 6.77 -11.22 10.35
C PHE A 8 6.22 -10.01 9.60
N GLU A 9 7.09 -9.08 9.22
CA GLU A 9 6.72 -8.03 8.28
C GLU A 9 6.99 -8.53 6.86
N VAL A 10 6.06 -8.29 5.94
CA VAL A 10 6.26 -8.63 4.52
C VAL A 10 6.80 -7.40 3.82
N LEU A 11 7.98 -7.53 3.23
CA LEU A 11 8.55 -6.52 2.36
C LEU A 11 8.08 -6.78 0.92
N PHE A 12 7.34 -5.83 0.35
CA PHE A 12 6.94 -5.87 -1.04
C PHE A 12 7.59 -4.72 -1.81
N GLU A 13 8.40 -5.03 -2.82
CA GLU A 13 9.00 -4.03 -3.68
C GLU A 13 8.15 -3.87 -4.95
N PHE A 14 7.70 -2.64 -5.19
CA PHE A 14 7.05 -2.28 -6.44
C PHE A 14 8.01 -1.44 -7.27
N THR A 15 8.34 -1.94 -8.47
CA THR A 15 9.21 -1.25 -9.43
C THR A 15 8.40 -0.86 -10.65
N ASN A 16 8.44 0.42 -11.02
CA ASN A 16 7.89 0.88 -12.27
C ASN A 16 8.91 0.64 -13.39
N ASP A 17 8.83 -0.53 -14.03
CA ASP A 17 9.67 -0.92 -15.16
C ASP A 17 9.26 -0.29 -16.49
N THR A 18 8.22 0.53 -16.49
CA THR A 18 7.64 1.14 -17.70
C THR A 18 8.20 2.54 -17.97
N SER A 19 7.98 3.04 -19.19
CA SER A 19 8.33 4.41 -19.59
C SER A 19 7.37 5.48 -19.07
N ASP A 20 6.23 5.07 -18.52
CA ASP A 20 5.14 5.96 -18.13
C ASP A 20 5.08 6.10 -16.61
N LEU A 21 4.52 7.21 -16.13
CA LEU A 21 4.28 7.40 -14.70
C LEU A 21 3.21 6.41 -14.20
N ALA A 22 3.54 5.70 -13.12
CA ALA A 22 2.60 4.83 -12.42
C ALA A 22 2.16 5.48 -11.11
N THR A 23 0.92 5.22 -10.72
CA THR A 23 0.41 5.61 -9.41
C THR A 23 -0.14 4.40 -8.69
N LEU A 24 0.40 4.13 -7.51
CA LEU A 24 0.00 3.05 -6.63
C LEU A 24 -0.84 3.64 -5.50
N GLN A 25 -2.05 3.13 -5.30
CA GLN A 25 -2.89 3.49 -4.17
C GLN A 25 -3.09 2.24 -3.30
N LEU A 26 -2.75 2.36 -2.01
CA LEU A 26 -2.86 1.28 -1.05
C LEU A 26 -4.09 1.48 -0.19
N THR A 27 -4.94 0.46 -0.07
CA THR A 27 -6.03 0.42 0.90
C THR A 27 -5.87 -0.85 1.72
N ARG A 28 -5.90 -0.73 3.04
CA ARG A 28 -5.88 -1.88 3.94
C ARG A 28 -7.32 -2.22 4.31
N ASP A 29 -7.70 -3.48 4.16
CA ASP A 29 -8.95 -3.96 4.73
C ASP A 29 -8.73 -4.16 6.23
N VAL A 30 -8.92 -3.07 6.97
CA VAL A 30 -8.89 -3.11 8.43
C VAL A 30 -10.22 -3.71 8.87
N GLY A 31 -10.26 -5.04 8.96
CA GLY A 31 -11.20 -5.71 9.86
C GLY A 31 -11.07 -5.00 11.21
N ALA A 32 -12.16 -4.38 11.66
CA ALA A 32 -12.18 -3.33 12.68
C ALA A 32 -11.49 -3.71 14.00
N SER A 33 -10.16 -3.60 14.09
CA SER A 33 -9.40 -3.71 15.34
C SER A 33 -7.91 -3.41 15.15
N SER A 34 -7.56 -2.14 14.90
CA SER A 34 -6.37 -1.52 15.51
C SER A 34 -6.24 -0.09 15.00
N SER A 35 -6.74 0.83 15.82
CA SER A 35 -6.38 2.24 15.79
C SER A 35 -4.86 2.41 15.80
N SER A 36 -4.28 2.75 14.65
CA SER A 36 -3.03 3.51 14.62
C SER A 36 -3.20 4.67 13.64
N PRO A 37 -3.31 5.91 14.15
CA PRO A 37 -3.49 7.09 13.32
C PRO A 37 -2.18 7.42 12.62
N SER A 38 -2.15 7.36 11.29
CA SER A 38 -1.07 7.95 10.50
C SER A 38 -1.02 9.46 10.79
N PRO A 39 0.17 10.04 11.05
CA PRO A 39 0.26 11.44 11.41
C PRO A 39 0.03 12.32 10.17
N SER A 40 -0.90 13.26 10.31
CA SER A 40 -0.98 14.55 9.64
C SER A 40 -0.96 14.58 8.09
N SER A 41 -2.12 14.84 7.51
CA SER A 41 -2.27 16.05 6.69
C SER A 41 -3.75 16.46 6.63
N ASN A 42 -4.03 17.64 7.15
CA ASN A 42 -5.33 18.31 7.14
C ASN A 42 -6.02 18.27 5.77
N SER A 43 -7.28 17.83 5.72
CA SER A 43 -8.45 18.59 5.24
C SER A 43 -9.59 17.71 4.73
N SER A 44 -10.73 17.82 5.44
CA SER A 44 -12.12 17.74 4.95
C SER A 44 -12.50 16.68 3.91
N GLY A 45 -12.96 15.52 4.39
CA GLY A 45 -13.78 14.56 3.63
C GLY A 45 -13.59 13.13 4.15
N PRO A 46 -14.56 12.21 3.98
CA PRO A 46 -14.38 10.81 4.37
C PRO A 46 -13.43 10.14 3.37
N SER A 47 -12.12 10.30 3.59
CA SER A 47 -11.10 9.63 2.78
C SER A 47 -10.97 8.18 3.22
N LEU A 48 -11.85 7.32 2.69
CA LEU A 48 -11.65 5.87 2.62
C LEU A 48 -10.48 5.49 1.67
N ALA A 49 -9.76 6.49 1.13
CA ALA A 49 -8.61 6.33 0.26
C ALA A 49 -7.33 6.30 1.11
N GLY A 50 -6.65 5.15 1.17
CA GLY A 50 -5.35 5.03 1.80
C GLY A 50 -4.22 5.70 0.98
N PRO A 51 -2.95 5.53 1.39
CA PRO A 51 -1.84 6.30 0.84
C PRO A 51 -1.65 6.08 -0.67
N MET A 52 -1.31 7.16 -1.37
CA MET A 52 -1.09 7.18 -2.83
C MET A 52 0.36 7.56 -3.12
N ILE A 53 1.06 6.71 -3.87
CA ILE A 53 2.47 6.82 -4.19
C ILE A 53 2.60 6.97 -5.70
N ARG A 54 3.30 8.00 -6.15
CA ARG A 54 3.63 8.21 -7.57
C ARG A 54 5.03 7.69 -7.83
N LEU A 55 5.17 6.86 -8.85
CA LEU A 55 6.43 6.23 -9.25
C LEU A 55 6.80 6.71 -10.63
N PHE A 56 7.95 7.37 -10.76
CA PHE A 56 8.48 7.74 -12.06
C PHE A 56 8.98 6.49 -12.80
N PRO A 57 9.20 6.60 -14.12
CA PRO A 57 9.83 5.52 -14.88
C PRO A 57 11.16 5.11 -14.25
N ARG A 58 11.32 3.80 -14.00
CA ARG A 58 12.47 3.17 -13.33
C ARG A 58 12.62 3.43 -11.83
N ASP A 59 11.64 4.05 -11.18
CA ASP A 59 11.62 4.13 -9.72
C ASP A 59 11.12 2.83 -9.11
N SER A 60 11.61 2.52 -7.90
CA SER A 60 11.05 1.49 -7.04
C SER A 60 10.68 2.05 -5.67
N VAL A 61 9.67 1.42 -5.04
CA VAL A 61 9.25 1.70 -3.67
C VAL A 61 9.12 0.39 -2.92
N SER A 62 9.65 0.38 -1.70
CA SER A 62 9.49 -0.75 -0.77
C SER A 62 8.35 -0.46 0.20
N LEU A 63 7.45 -1.42 0.35
CA LEU A 63 6.34 -1.38 1.30
C LEU A 63 6.57 -2.40 2.40
N VAL A 64 6.49 -1.95 3.64
CA VAL A 64 6.49 -2.80 4.82
C VAL A 64 5.04 -3.05 5.21
N LEU A 65 4.62 -4.31 5.20
CA LEU A 65 3.25 -4.72 5.43
C LEU A 65 3.15 -5.54 6.71
N ASP A 66 2.10 -5.26 7.49
CA ASP A 66 1.82 -5.99 8.71
C ASP A 66 1.30 -7.39 8.38
N ALA A 67 1.84 -8.42 9.04
CA ALA A 67 1.29 -9.77 8.94
C ALA A 67 -0.19 -9.82 9.36
N GLY A 68 -0.95 -10.65 8.66
CA GLY A 68 -2.34 -10.94 8.99
C GLY A 68 -3.35 -9.88 8.55
N ALA A 69 -2.92 -8.85 7.81
CA ALA A 69 -3.81 -7.90 7.15
C ALA A 69 -3.85 -8.12 5.63
N THR A 70 -5.03 -7.91 5.05
CA THR A 70 -5.22 -7.90 3.60
C THR A 70 -5.01 -6.49 3.07
N TYR A 71 -4.19 -6.37 2.03
CA TYR A 71 -3.90 -5.10 1.38
C TYR A 71 -4.39 -5.14 -0.07
N HIS A 72 -5.12 -4.10 -0.45
CA HIS A 72 -5.59 -3.88 -1.80
C HIS A 72 -4.76 -2.79 -2.45
N TYR A 73 -4.22 -3.09 -3.62
CA TYR A 73 -3.41 -2.16 -4.40
C TYR A 73 -4.17 -1.79 -5.66
N LEU A 74 -4.28 -0.50 -5.91
CA LEU A 74 -4.81 0.01 -7.15
C LEU A 74 -3.69 0.71 -7.91
N VAL A 75 -3.27 0.10 -9.01
CA VAL A 75 -2.24 0.63 -9.91
C VAL A 75 -2.95 1.36 -11.04
N LYS A 76 -2.69 2.66 -11.18
CA LYS A 76 -3.10 3.46 -12.34
C LYS A 76 -1.88 3.80 -13.15
N GLN A 77 -1.94 3.53 -14.44
CA GLN A 77 -0.88 3.85 -15.37
C GLN A 77 -1.51 4.33 -16.67
N ASN A 78 -1.36 5.63 -16.96
CA ASN A 78 -1.96 6.27 -18.13
C ASN A 78 -3.48 6.00 -18.21
N GLN A 79 -3.96 5.20 -19.19
CA GLN A 79 -5.38 4.78 -19.30
C GLN A 79 -5.70 3.41 -18.68
N ARG A 80 -4.71 2.71 -18.15
CA ARG A 80 -4.87 1.37 -17.58
C ARG A 80 -5.03 1.48 -16.07
N LYS A 81 -5.95 0.67 -15.53
CA LYS A 81 -6.14 0.49 -14.10
C LYS A 81 -6.10 -0.99 -13.80
N ALA A 82 -5.32 -1.37 -12.79
CA ALA A 82 -5.27 -2.72 -12.27
C ALA A 82 -5.54 -2.70 -10.77
N GLN A 83 -6.26 -3.69 -10.29
CA GLN A 83 -6.51 -3.92 -8.88
C GLN A 83 -5.88 -5.26 -8.50
N ILE A 84 -5.13 -5.25 -7.40
CA ILE A 84 -4.40 -6.42 -6.88
C ILE A 84 -4.86 -6.59 -5.43
N SER A 85 -5.20 -7.81 -5.04
CA SER A 85 -5.72 -8.20 -3.71
C SER A 85 -5.15 -9.54 -3.28
#